data_AF-A0A951J3Q0-F1
#
_entry.id   AF-A0A951J3Q0-F1
#
_cell.length_a   1.000
_cell.length_b   1.000
_cell.length_c   1.000
_cell.angle_alpha   90.00
_cell.angle_beta   90.00
_cell.angle_gamma   90.00
#
_symmetry.space_group_name_H-M   'P 1'
#
loop_
_entity.id
_entity.type
_entity.pdbx_description
1 polymer ?
#
loop_
_entity_poly.entity_id
_entity_poly.type
_entity_poly.pdbx_seq_one_letter_code
_entity_poly.pdbx_strand_id
1 'polypeptide(L)'
;MQSQLVRLFEDRFGVPPTAILEIGGDGSSRSYWRLVGPDHETAVGAVGPNREENRAFFAFTRAFRDIGLPVPELYGVDEDAGIWLLEDLGDTTLYDALTLHRGRSGEQFPSRVEDLYRRVVEVLPRFQVEGPQAVDFRFAYPRAAFDRQSMLW
;
A
#
# COMPACT_ATOMS: atom_id res chain seq x y z
N MET A 1 -17.87 10.57 -1.37
CA MET A 1 -16.72 9.84 -0.79
C MET A 1 -17.15 8.52 -0.17
N GLN A 2 -17.83 8.53 1.00
CA GLN A 2 -18.27 7.29 1.67
C GLN A 2 -19.18 6.42 0.80
N SER A 3 -20.10 7.01 0.04
CA SER A 3 -20.99 6.28 -0.88
C SER A 3 -20.22 5.51 -1.97
N GLN A 4 -19.09 6.04 -2.45
CA GLN A 4 -18.27 5.40 -3.48
C GLN A 4 -17.42 4.28 -2.89
N LEU A 5 -16.88 4.46 -1.68
CA LEU A 5 -16.16 3.40 -0.98
C LEU A 5 -17.08 2.22 -0.65
N VAL A 6 -18.30 2.48 -0.18
CA VAL A 6 -19.34 1.45 0.04
C VAL A 6 -19.61 0.70 -1.24
N ARG A 7 -19.83 1.41 -2.36
CA ARG A 7 -20.06 0.78 -3.66
C ARG A 7 -18.88 -0.11 -4.08
N LEU A 8 -17.64 0.38 -4.01
CA LEU A 8 -16.48 -0.43 -4.38
C LEU A 8 -16.33 -1.67 -3.50
N PHE A 9 -16.71 -1.58 -2.22
CA PHE A 9 -16.72 -2.71 -1.29
C PHE A 9 -17.81 -3.72 -1.65
N GLU A 10 -19.03 -3.25 -1.92
CA GLU A 10 -20.15 -4.07 -2.40
C GLU A 10 -19.81 -4.76 -3.72
N ASP A 11 -19.20 -4.05 -4.67
CA ASP A 11 -18.77 -4.61 -5.96
C ASP A 11 -17.75 -5.76 -5.75
N ARG A 12 -16.93 -5.69 -4.70
CA ARG A 12 -15.89 -6.69 -4.40
C ARG A 12 -16.40 -7.89 -3.59
N PHE A 13 -17.24 -7.65 -2.58
CA PHE A 13 -17.65 -8.66 -1.59
C PHE A 13 -19.13 -9.05 -1.69
N GLY A 14 -19.91 -8.37 -2.53
CA GLY A 14 -21.34 -8.62 -2.74
C GLY A 14 -22.25 -8.10 -1.62
N VAL A 15 -21.69 -7.47 -0.59
CA VAL A 15 -22.39 -6.97 0.59
C VAL A 15 -21.83 -5.60 1.02
N PRO A 16 -22.66 -4.72 1.63
CA PRO A 16 -22.17 -3.46 2.19
C PRO A 16 -21.24 -3.69 3.38
N PRO A 17 -20.30 -2.77 3.64
CA PRO A 17 -19.57 -2.76 4.89
C PRO A 17 -20.52 -2.45 6.05
N THR A 18 -20.32 -3.12 7.17
CA THR A 18 -20.99 -2.86 8.46
C THR A 18 -20.33 -1.71 9.23
N ALA A 19 -19.05 -1.46 8.98
CA ALA A 19 -18.31 -0.35 9.58
C ALA A 19 -17.29 0.26 8.61
N ILE A 20 -17.04 1.56 8.79
CA ILE A 20 -15.99 2.32 8.09
C ILE A 20 -15.21 3.09 9.15
N LEU A 21 -13.94 2.74 9.32
CA LEU A 21 -13.07 3.25 10.37
C LEU A 21 -11.94 4.05 9.73
N GLU A 22 -11.71 5.29 10.17
CA GLU A 22 -10.59 6.08 9.67
C GLU A 22 -9.27 5.48 10.14
N ILE A 23 -8.31 5.35 9.22
CA ILE A 23 -6.93 4.96 9.51
C ILE A 23 -6.13 6.27 9.57
N GLY A 24 -5.45 6.50 10.70
CA GLY A 24 -4.66 7.72 10.90
C GLY A 24 -3.65 7.94 9.77
N GLY A 25 -3.52 9.19 9.31
CA GLY A 25 -2.60 9.55 8.23
C GLY A 25 -1.13 9.54 8.66
N ASP A 26 -0.24 9.19 7.72
CA ASP A 26 1.21 9.03 7.93
C ASP A 26 2.07 10.07 7.17
N GLY A 27 1.49 11.22 6.82
CA GLY A 27 2.22 12.35 6.21
C GLY A 27 1.92 12.58 4.72
N SER A 28 1.02 11.79 4.12
CA SER A 28 0.44 12.07 2.80
C SER A 28 -0.82 12.96 2.90
N SER A 29 -1.19 13.62 1.80
CA SER A 29 -2.52 14.24 1.64
C SER A 29 -3.63 13.23 1.36
N ARG A 30 -3.29 11.94 1.22
CA ARG A 30 -4.26 10.85 1.08
C ARG A 30 -4.87 10.51 2.43
N SER A 31 -6.15 10.18 2.40
CA SER A 31 -6.88 9.69 3.57
C SER A 31 -7.24 8.22 3.36
N TYR A 32 -7.21 7.44 4.42
CA TYR A 32 -7.46 6.00 4.40
C TYR A 32 -8.55 5.61 5.38
N TRP A 33 -9.36 4.62 5.00
CA TRP A 33 -10.41 4.05 5.82
C TRP A 33 -10.39 2.54 5.72
N ARG A 34 -10.52 1.84 6.85
CA ARG A 34 -10.81 0.41 6.87
C ARG A 34 -12.30 0.20 6.78
N LEU A 35 -12.72 -0.56 5.77
CA LEU A 35 -14.09 -1.05 5.60
C LEU A 35 -14.16 -2.47 6.15
N VAL A 36 -15.19 -2.77 6.93
CA VAL A 36 -15.40 -4.09 7.55
C VAL A 36 -16.74 -4.65 7.10
N GLY A 37 -16.74 -5.85 6.55
CA GLY A 37 -17.92 -6.60 6.11
C GLY A 37 -18.65 -7.31 7.26
N PRO A 38 -19.81 -7.92 6.98
CA PRO A 38 -20.55 -8.71 7.97
C PRO A 38 -19.84 -10.02 8.36
N ASP A 39 -19.10 -10.63 7.43
CA ASP A 39 -18.46 -11.95 7.60
C ASP A 39 -16.93 -11.81 7.73
N HIS A 40 -16.50 -10.75 8.42
CA HIS A 40 -15.09 -10.41 8.70
C HIS A 40 -14.23 -10.06 7.48
N GLU A 41 -14.83 -9.76 6.32
CA GLU A 41 -14.08 -9.18 5.20
C GLU A 41 -13.54 -7.81 5.59
N THR A 42 -12.31 -7.52 5.19
CA THR A 42 -11.74 -6.18 5.35
C THR A 42 -11.10 -5.69 4.07
N ALA A 43 -11.16 -4.38 3.88
CA ALA A 43 -10.51 -3.69 2.78
C ALA A 43 -10.14 -2.27 3.19
N VAL A 44 -9.09 -1.73 2.56
CA VAL A 44 -8.66 -0.35 2.79
C VAL A 44 -9.16 0.53 1.65
N GLY A 45 -10.08 1.42 1.97
CA GLY A 45 -10.49 2.52 1.12
C GLY A 45 -9.48 3.65 1.19
N ALA A 46 -9.16 4.26 0.06
CA ALA A 46 -8.24 5.38 -0.02
C ALA A 46 -8.81 6.49 -0.91
N VAL A 47 -8.51 7.73 -0.54
CA VAL A 47 -8.92 8.94 -1.28
C VAL A 47 -7.69 9.83 -1.43
N GLY A 48 -7.38 10.22 -2.66
CA GLY A 48 -6.23 11.05 -2.99
C GLY A 48 -6.62 12.28 -3.81
N PRO A 49 -6.19 13.49 -3.42
CA PRO A 49 -6.57 14.72 -4.12
C PRO A 49 -5.85 14.93 -5.46
N ASN A 50 -4.74 14.23 -5.70
CA ASN A 50 -3.92 14.40 -6.90
C ASN A 50 -4.16 13.26 -7.90
N ARG A 51 -4.80 13.57 -9.03
CA ARG A 51 -5.14 12.58 -10.07
C ARG A 51 -3.93 11.89 -10.70
N GLU A 52 -2.87 12.63 -10.97
CA GLU A 52 -1.66 12.07 -11.61
C GLU A 52 -0.88 11.18 -10.65
N GLU A 53 -0.81 11.56 -9.37
CA GLU A 53 -0.24 10.74 -8.31
C GLU A 53 -1.04 9.44 -8.10
N ASN A 54 -2.38 9.51 -8.15
CA ASN A 54 -3.27 8.35 -8.05
C ASN A 54 -3.07 7.40 -9.24
N ARG A 55 -3.00 7.94 -10.47
CA ARG A 55 -2.73 7.15 -11.68
C ARG A 55 -1.37 6.44 -11.62
N ALA A 56 -0.34 7.13 -11.15
CA ALA A 56 0.98 6.53 -10.89
C ALA A 56 0.86 5.34 -9.94
N PHE A 57 0.16 5.54 -8.81
CA PHE A 57 -0.06 4.50 -7.82
C PHE A 57 -0.80 3.29 -8.40
N PHE A 58 -1.88 3.48 -9.16
CA PHE A 58 -2.63 2.37 -9.78
C PHE A 58 -1.80 1.61 -10.79
N ALA A 59 -1.11 2.32 -11.70
CA ALA A 59 -0.28 1.72 -12.73
C ALA A 59 0.84 0.87 -12.12
N PHE A 60 1.52 1.41 -11.10
CA PHE A 60 2.67 0.73 -10.49
C PHE A 60 2.22 -0.44 -9.62
N THR A 61 1.12 -0.29 -8.87
CA THR A 61 0.57 -1.37 -8.03
C THR A 61 0.16 -2.57 -8.90
N ARG A 62 -0.52 -2.34 -10.02
CA ARG A 62 -0.88 -3.40 -10.97
C ARG A 62 0.36 -4.08 -11.56
N ALA A 63 1.30 -3.28 -12.09
CA ALA A 63 2.52 -3.81 -12.70
C ALA A 63 3.36 -4.64 -11.72
N PHE A 64 3.51 -4.18 -10.47
CA PHE A 64 4.21 -4.92 -9.42
C PHE A 64 3.49 -6.22 -9.05
N ARG A 65 2.16 -6.20 -8.94
CA ARG A 65 1.38 -7.41 -8.65
C ARG A 65 1.48 -8.43 -9.78
N ASP A 66 1.46 -7.99 -11.03
CA ASP A 66 1.56 -8.87 -12.21
C ASP A 66 2.87 -9.66 -12.27
N ILE A 67 3.96 -9.12 -11.71
CA ILE A 67 5.26 -9.82 -11.58
C ILE A 67 5.44 -10.49 -10.20
N GLY A 68 4.39 -10.58 -9.39
CA GLY A 68 4.40 -11.26 -8.10
C GLY A 68 5.22 -10.56 -7.02
N LEU A 69 5.33 -9.22 -7.08
CA LEU A 69 5.83 -8.44 -5.95
C LEU A 69 4.73 -8.27 -4.88
N PRO A 70 5.09 -8.25 -3.58
CA PRO A 70 4.12 -8.19 -2.49
C PRO A 70 3.58 -6.76 -2.31
N VAL A 71 2.58 -6.42 -3.10
CA VAL A 71 1.80 -5.18 -3.01
C VAL A 71 0.31 -5.52 -2.82
N PRO A 72 -0.46 -4.65 -2.15
CA PRO A 72 -1.89 -4.91 -1.95
C PRO A 72 -2.63 -5.02 -3.29
N GLU A 73 -3.66 -5.86 -3.33
CA GLU A 73 -4.55 -5.92 -4.49
C GLU A 73 -5.31 -4.62 -4.64
N LEU A 74 -5.50 -4.18 -5.87
CA LEU A 74 -6.41 -3.09 -6.19
C LEU A 74 -7.78 -3.69 -6.56
N TYR A 75 -8.69 -3.75 -5.59
CA TYR A 75 -10.03 -4.31 -5.79
C TYR A 75 -10.90 -3.47 -6.72
N GLY A 76 -10.74 -2.15 -6.69
CA GLY A 76 -11.51 -1.24 -7.55
C GLY A 76 -11.05 0.20 -7.47
N VAL A 77 -11.34 0.97 -8.53
CA VAL A 77 -10.99 2.39 -8.64
C VAL A 77 -12.16 3.20 -9.20
N ASP A 78 -12.37 4.38 -8.64
CA ASP A 78 -13.16 5.48 -9.18
C ASP A 78 -12.19 6.64 -9.46
N GLU A 79 -11.61 6.67 -10.66
CA GLU A 79 -10.58 7.63 -11.04
C GLU A 79 -11.08 9.08 -11.04
N ASP A 80 -12.34 9.30 -11.40
CA ASP A 80 -12.92 10.64 -11.48
C ASP A 80 -13.15 11.22 -10.08
N ALA A 81 -13.46 10.37 -9.11
CA ALA A 81 -13.56 10.75 -7.71
C ALA A 81 -12.23 10.73 -6.96
N GLY A 82 -11.17 10.13 -7.53
CA GLY A 82 -9.89 9.92 -6.84
C GLY A 82 -9.99 8.95 -5.67
N ILE A 83 -10.83 7.91 -5.80
CA ILE A 83 -11.16 6.94 -4.74
C ILE A 83 -10.79 5.54 -5.21
N TRP A 84 -10.25 4.71 -4.33
CA TRP A 84 -9.97 3.31 -4.64
C TRP A 84 -10.08 2.41 -3.42
N LEU A 85 -10.20 1.10 -3.68
CA LEU A 85 -10.29 0.06 -2.66
C LEU A 85 -9.12 -0.92 -2.82
N LEU A 86 -8.48 -1.24 -1.71
CA LEU A 86 -7.31 -2.10 -1.61
C LEU A 86 -7.57 -3.31 -0.72
N GLU A 87 -6.80 -4.37 -0.97
CA GLU A 87 -6.56 -5.44 0.00
C GLU A 87 -6.06 -4.88 1.33
N ASP A 88 -6.67 -5.33 2.43
CA ASP A 88 -6.23 -4.99 3.78
C ASP A 88 -5.15 -5.98 4.23
N LEU A 89 -3.94 -5.47 4.50
CA LEU A 89 -2.79 -6.26 4.94
C LEU A 89 -2.70 -6.39 6.47
N GLY A 90 -3.69 -5.87 7.19
CA GLY A 90 -3.76 -5.87 8.64
C GLY A 90 -3.03 -4.71 9.30
N ASP A 91 -2.86 -4.81 10.62
CA ASP A 91 -2.41 -3.70 11.47
C ASP A 91 -0.93 -3.75 11.86
N THR A 92 -0.24 -4.86 11.60
CA THR A 92 1.12 -5.05 12.10
C THR A 92 2.14 -4.48 11.12
N THR A 93 2.75 -3.35 11.48
CA THR A 93 3.90 -2.83 10.72
C THR A 93 5.16 -3.63 11.04
N LEU A 94 6.17 -3.55 10.16
CA LEU A 94 7.49 -4.09 10.47
C LEU A 94 8.05 -3.46 11.75
N TYR A 95 7.83 -2.16 11.96
CA TYR A 95 8.29 -1.47 13.17
C TYR A 95 7.68 -2.04 14.45
N ASP A 96 6.37 -2.34 14.45
CA ASP A 96 5.69 -2.96 15.59
C ASP A 96 6.27 -4.36 15.87
N ALA A 97 6.42 -5.16 14.82
CA ALA A 97 6.99 -6.50 14.92
C ALA A 97 8.43 -6.47 15.47
N LEU A 98 9.24 -5.49 15.06
CA LEU A 98 10.61 -5.31 15.54
C LEU A 98 10.65 -4.84 17.00
N THR A 99 9.78 -3.90 17.37
CA THR A 99 9.70 -3.35 18.73
C THR A 99 9.31 -4.42 19.74
N LEU A 100 8.33 -5.27 19.40
CA LEU A 100 7.90 -6.39 20.25
C LEU A 100 9.00 -7.41 20.53
N HIS A 101 9.94 -7.55 19.60
CA HIS A 101 11.01 -8.54 19.66
C HIS A 101 12.37 -7.93 19.99
N ARG A 102 12.45 -6.64 20.33
CA ARG A 102 13.71 -5.97 20.64
C ARG A 102 14.32 -6.55 21.93
N GLY A 103 15.48 -7.19 21.80
CA GLY A 103 16.27 -7.64 22.95
C GLY A 103 16.75 -6.48 23.82
N ARG A 104 17.04 -6.74 25.10
CA ARG A 104 17.64 -5.72 25.99
C ARG A 104 19.10 -5.48 25.60
N SER A 105 19.61 -4.29 25.90
CA SER A 105 21.02 -3.97 25.69
C SER A 105 21.93 -5.01 26.36
N GLY A 106 22.80 -5.65 25.58
CA GLY A 106 23.72 -6.70 26.06
C GLY A 106 23.24 -8.14 25.80
N GLU A 107 22.02 -8.34 25.31
CA GLU A 107 21.52 -9.65 24.86
C GLU A 107 21.92 -9.93 23.40
N GLN A 108 21.95 -11.22 23.03
CA GLN A 108 22.15 -11.61 21.63
C GLN A 108 21.03 -11.05 20.76
N PHE A 109 21.38 -10.70 19.52
CA PHE A 109 20.41 -10.17 18.58
C PHE A 109 19.29 -11.20 18.33
N PRO A 110 18.01 -10.82 18.48
CA PRO A 110 16.90 -11.77 18.39
C PRO A 110 16.81 -12.42 17.02
N SER A 111 16.84 -13.76 16.95
CA SER A 111 16.76 -14.52 15.69
C SER A 111 15.51 -14.20 14.87
N ARG A 112 14.37 -13.97 15.55
CA ARG A 112 13.12 -13.53 14.91
C ARG A 112 13.28 -12.22 14.14
N VAL A 113 14.05 -11.28 14.70
CA VAL A 113 14.32 -9.99 14.05
C VAL A 113 15.21 -10.21 12.83
N GLU A 114 16.24 -11.05 12.95
CA GLU A 114 17.09 -11.43 11.83
C GLU A 114 16.28 -12.07 10.68
N ASP A 115 15.39 -13.01 11.00
CA ASP A 115 14.52 -13.68 10.02
C ASP A 115 13.60 -12.69 9.29
N LEU A 116 13.04 -11.69 10.00
CA LEU A 116 12.21 -10.65 9.40
C LEU A 116 13.03 -9.79 8.43
N TYR A 117 14.20 -9.32 8.86
CA TYR A 117 15.09 -8.55 7.99
C TYR A 117 15.55 -9.37 6.78
N ARG A 118 15.85 -10.65 6.96
CA ARG A 118 16.23 -11.56 5.88
C ARG A 118 15.18 -11.61 4.78
N ARG A 119 13.90 -11.78 5.13
CA ARG A 119 12.79 -11.76 4.15
C ARG A 119 12.67 -10.41 3.44
N VAL A 120 12.86 -9.30 4.16
CA VAL A 120 12.82 -7.96 3.57
C VAL A 120 13.94 -7.80 2.54
N VAL A 121 15.17 -8.18 2.87
CA VAL A 121 16.32 -8.04 1.95
C VAL A 121 16.31 -9.08 0.81
N GLU A 122 15.54 -10.16 0.92
CA GLU A 122 15.26 -11.08 -0.19
C GLU A 122 14.29 -10.46 -1.21
N VAL A 123 13.32 -9.67 -0.74
CA VAL A 123 12.28 -9.06 -1.59
C VAL A 123 12.72 -7.71 -2.18
N LEU A 124 13.40 -6.87 -1.40
CA LEU A 124 13.74 -5.50 -1.80
C LEU A 124 14.53 -5.42 -3.14
N PRO A 125 15.52 -6.29 -3.42
CA PRO A 125 16.22 -6.27 -4.69
C PRO A 125 15.30 -6.55 -5.88
N ARG A 126 14.23 -7.35 -5.71
CA ARG A 126 13.26 -7.61 -6.77
C ARG A 126 12.53 -6.33 -7.18
N PHE A 127 12.12 -5.50 -6.21
CA PHE A 127 11.56 -4.17 -6.51
C PHE A 127 12.56 -3.28 -7.27
N GLN A 128 13.86 -3.41 -7.01
CA GLN A 128 14.89 -2.57 -7.62
C GLN A 128 15.37 -3.05 -8.99
N VAL A 129 15.24 -4.35 -9.27
CA VAL A 129 15.76 -4.99 -10.49
C VAL A 129 14.63 -5.38 -11.44
N GLU A 130 13.60 -6.05 -10.95
CA GLU A 130 12.44 -6.50 -11.73
C GLU A 130 11.41 -5.36 -11.87
N GLY A 131 11.20 -4.58 -10.81
CA GLY A 131 10.22 -3.49 -10.77
C GLY A 131 10.35 -2.51 -11.95
N PRO A 132 11.52 -1.92 -12.23
CA PRO A 132 11.72 -1.00 -13.36
C PRO A 132 11.47 -1.61 -14.74
N GLN A 133 11.51 -2.94 -14.86
CA GLN A 133 11.23 -3.63 -16.12
C GLN A 133 9.72 -3.80 -16.35
N ALA A 134 8.92 -3.81 -15.27
CA ALA A 134 7.48 -3.98 -15.31
C ALA A 134 6.70 -2.66 -15.39
N VAL A 135 7.21 -1.60 -14.77
CA VAL A 135 6.50 -0.31 -14.71
C VAL A 135 6.71 0.52 -15.97
N ASP A 136 5.66 1.23 -16.37
CA ASP A 136 5.73 2.27 -17.39
C ASP A 136 5.96 3.63 -16.73
N PHE A 137 7.21 4.10 -16.79
CA PHE A 137 7.63 5.37 -16.18
C PHE A 137 6.96 6.62 -16.77
N ARG A 138 6.20 6.51 -17.87
CA ARG A 138 5.36 7.62 -18.34
C ARG A 138 4.26 8.00 -17.34
N PHE A 139 3.87 7.07 -16.47
CA PHE A 139 2.95 7.34 -15.36
C PHE A 139 3.65 7.85 -14.09
N ALA A 140 4.99 7.92 -14.05
CA ALA A 140 5.67 8.34 -12.85
C ALA A 140 5.42 9.83 -12.57
N TYR A 141 5.04 10.12 -11.33
CA TYR A 141 4.71 11.46 -10.85
C TYR A 141 5.47 11.71 -9.53
N PRO A 142 5.97 12.93 -9.26
CA PRO A 142 5.90 14.14 -10.09
C PRO A 142 6.95 14.20 -11.20
N ARG A 143 7.87 13.22 -11.27
CA ARG A 143 8.97 13.18 -12.24
C ARG A 143 9.12 11.77 -12.82
N ALA A 144 9.41 11.72 -14.12
CA ALA A 144 9.67 10.48 -14.84
C ALA A 144 10.98 9.79 -14.45
N ALA A 145 11.95 10.55 -13.93
CA ALA A 145 13.27 10.06 -13.57
C ALA A 145 13.83 10.81 -12.35
N PHE A 146 14.66 10.11 -11.59
CA PHE A 146 15.49 10.70 -10.55
C PHE A 146 16.77 11.25 -11.19
N ASP A 147 16.75 12.52 -11.58
CA ASP A 147 17.85 13.19 -12.30
C ASP A 147 18.62 14.17 -11.40
N ARG A 148 19.56 14.92 -12.00
CA ARG A 148 20.34 15.94 -11.28
C ARG A 148 19.44 16.98 -10.59
N GLN A 149 18.30 17.32 -11.19
CA GLN A 149 17.38 18.29 -10.58
C GLN A 149 16.71 17.67 -9.34
N SER A 150 16.32 16.39 -9.41
CA SER A 150 15.79 15.65 -8.24
C SER A 150 16.79 15.57 -7.08
N MET A 151 18.09 15.54 -7.35
CA MET A 151 19.15 15.54 -6.31
C MET A 151 19.43 16.91 -5.68
N LEU A 152 19.01 18.00 -6.32
CA LEU A 152 19.30 19.38 -5.88
C LEU A 152 18.15 20.03 -5.10
N TRP A 153 17.10 19.26 -4.79
CA TRP A 153 15.95 19.66 -3.98
C TRP A 153 16.16 19.36 -2.50
#